data_AF-A0A949XYV6-F1
#
_entry.id   AF-A0A949XYV6-F1
#
_cell.length_a   1.000
_cell.length_b   1.000
_cell.length_c   1.000
_cell.angle_alpha   90.00
_cell.angle_beta   90.00
_cell.angle_gamma   90.00
#
_symmetry.space_group_name_H-M   'P 1'
#
loop_
_entity.id
_entity.type
_entity.pdbx_description
1 polymer ?
#
loop_
_entity_poly.entity_id
_entity_poly.type
_entity_poly.pdbx_seq_one_letter_code
_entity_poly.pdbx_strand_id
1 'polypeptide(L)' 'MKTRTRSILLCALVGFLATGAPTESPGCTDFRIKAADGTVIIGRTMDFEVPALSFVRIFPRGERWSSDAPGMRKGMSWTS' A
#
# COMPACT_ATOMS: atom_id res chain seq x y z
N MET A 1 15.65 23.72 -42.27
CA MET A 1 16.42 22.77 -41.43
C MET A 1 16.13 22.94 -39.93
N LYS A 2 16.22 24.14 -39.34
CA LYS A 2 15.94 24.41 -37.90
C LYS A 2 14.59 23.89 -37.36
N THR A 3 13.52 23.91 -38.15
CA THR A 3 12.18 23.44 -37.74
C THR A 3 12.07 21.92 -37.65
N ARG A 4 12.71 21.16 -38.56
CA ARG A 4 12.70 19.69 -38.51
C ARG A 4 13.52 19.15 -37.34
N THR A 5 14.66 19.77 -37.03
CA THR A 5 15.47 19.39 -35.86
C THR A 5 14.73 19.63 -34.55
N ARG A 6 13.95 20.72 -34.47
CA ARG A 6 13.16 21.06 -33.28
C ARG A 6 12.00 20.07 -33.06
N SER A 7 11.34 19.62 -34.13
CA SER A 7 10.31 18.58 -34.02
C SER A 7 10.89 17.21 -33.61
N ILE A 8 12.07 16.84 -34.13
CA ILE A 8 12.74 15.58 -33.74
C ILE A 8 13.15 15.60 -32.28
N LEU A 9 13.72 16.72 -31.80
CA LEU A 9 14.07 16.90 -30.39
C LEU A 9 12.84 16.87 -29.47
N LEU A 10 11.72 17.45 -29.91
CA LEU A 10 10.47 17.42 -29.14
C LEU A 10 9.92 15.99 -29.04
N CYS A 11 9.92 15.23 -30.14
CA CYS A 11 9.49 13.83 -30.15
C CYS A 11 10.41 12.94 -29.30
N ALA A 12 11.72 13.18 -29.33
CA ALA A 12 12.69 12.46 -28.50
C ALA A 12 12.48 12.74 -27.00
N LEU A 13 12.19 13.99 -26.63
CA LEU A 13 11.91 14.37 -25.24
C LEU A 13 10.60 13.76 -24.72
N VAL A 14 9.55 13.75 -25.55
CA VAL A 14 8.26 13.11 -25.22
C VAL A 14 8.40 11.60 -25.10
N GLY A 15 9.18 10.97 -25.99
CA GLY A 15 9.48 9.54 -25.93
C GLY A 15 10.25 9.14 -24.67
N PHE A 16 11.20 9.97 -24.24
CA PHE A 16 11.98 9.74 -23.01
C PHE A 16 11.15 9.90 -21.73
N LEU A 17 10.19 10.84 -21.72
CA LEU A 17 9.29 11.04 -20.57
C LEU A 17 8.25 9.92 -20.41
N ALA A 18 7.90 9.22 -21.50
CA ALA A 18 6.89 8.16 -21.48
C ALA A 18 7.40 6.81 -20.95
N THR A 19 8.72 6.58 -20.89
CA THR A 19 9.32 5.30 -20.45
C THR A 19 9.56 5.22 -18.94
N GLY A 20 9.26 6.26 -18.18
CA GLY A 20 9.59 6.37 -16.76
C GLY A 20 8.49 5.91 -15.79
N ALA A 21 7.41 5.27 -16.25
CA ALA A 21 6.36 4.81 -15.34
C ALA A 21 6.83 3.56 -14.58
N PRO A 22 7.07 3.61 -13.24
CA PRO A 22 7.31 2.40 -12.47
C PRO A 22 6.04 1.55 -12.51
N THR A 23 6.11 0.38 -13.14
CA THR A 23 4.99 -0.59 -13.19
C THR A 23 4.89 -1.44 -11.92
N GLU A 24 5.87 -1.36 -11.05
CA GLU A 24 5.90 -2.07 -9.77
C GLU A 24 5.58 -1.08 -8.66
N SER A 25 4.31 -1.03 -8.26
CA SER A 25 3.98 -0.52 -6.93
C SER A 25 4.45 -1.56 -5.93
N PRO A 26 5.44 -1.31 -5.07
CA PRO A 26 5.68 -2.17 -3.91
C PRO A 26 4.37 -2.22 -3.14
N GLY A 27 3.75 -3.40 -3.15
CA GLY A 27 2.40 -3.61 -2.64
C GLY A 27 2.39 -4.87 -1.81
N CYS A 28 1.69 -4.83 -0.69
CA CYS A 28 1.46 -6.03 0.11
C CYS A 28 0.69 -7.07 -0.72
N THR A 29 1.00 -8.35 -0.54
CA THR A 29 0.23 -9.47 -1.08
C THR A 29 -0.44 -10.22 0.05
N ASP A 30 -1.71 -10.55 -0.10
CA ASP A 30 -2.49 -11.38 0.82
C ASP A 30 -2.94 -12.69 0.16
N PHE A 31 -3.04 -13.75 0.94
CA PHE A 31 -3.56 -15.02 0.46
C PHE A 31 -4.28 -15.81 1.57
N ARG A 32 -5.18 -16.69 1.14
CA ARG A 32 -5.91 -17.61 2.02
C ARG A 32 -5.81 -19.03 1.50
N ILE A 33 -5.41 -19.95 2.38
CA ILE A 33 -5.46 -21.39 2.14
C ILE A 33 -6.58 -21.97 3.01
N LYS A 34 -7.43 -22.80 2.41
CA LYS A 34 -8.39 -23.64 3.12
C LYS A 34 -8.00 -25.10 2.90
N ALA A 35 -7.58 -25.78 3.96
CA ALA A 35 -7.25 -27.19 3.92
C ALA A 35 -8.52 -28.06 3.79
N ALA A 36 -8.33 -29.32 3.39
CA ALA A 36 -9.45 -30.25 3.16
C ALA A 36 -10.25 -30.54 4.44
N ASP A 37 -9.61 -30.46 5.62
CA ASP A 37 -10.24 -30.59 6.94
C ASP A 37 -11.02 -29.33 7.37
N GLY A 38 -10.99 -28.26 6.57
CA GLY A 38 -11.64 -26.99 6.86
C GLY A 38 -10.76 -25.96 7.57
N THR A 39 -9.54 -26.31 7.97
CA THR A 39 -8.58 -25.37 8.58
C THR A 39 -8.28 -24.21 7.63
N VAL A 40 -8.24 -22.98 8.16
CA VAL A 40 -7.98 -21.76 7.38
C VAL A 40 -6.67 -21.11 7.81
N ILE A 41 -5.79 -20.85 6.84
CA ILE A 41 -4.55 -20.09 7.03
C ILE A 41 -4.66 -18.81 6.18
N ILE A 42 -4.39 -17.66 6.80
CA ILE A 42 -4.34 -16.35 6.14
C ILE A 42 -2.92 -15.82 6.28
N GLY A 43 -2.26 -15.55 5.16
CA GLY A 43 -0.92 -15.00 5.11
C GLY A 43 -0.90 -13.66 4.40
N ARG A 44 0.07 -12.81 4.77
CA ARG A 44 0.34 -11.54 4.08
C ARG A 44 1.84 -11.24 4.05
N THR A 45 2.29 -10.55 3.00
CA THR A 45 3.56 -9.82 3.01
C THR A 45 3.37 -8.40 3.56
N MET A 46 4.47 -7.80 4.00
CA MET A 46 4.51 -6.40 4.45
C MET A 46 5.70 -5.73 3.77
N ASP A 47 5.43 -5.21 2.57
CA ASP A 47 6.43 -4.66 1.68
C ASP A 47 6.49 -3.15 1.87
N PHE A 48 7.53 -2.67 2.57
CA PHE A 48 7.81 -1.26 2.80
C PHE A 48 9.29 -0.98 2.52
N GLU A 49 9.58 0.17 1.92
CA GLU A 49 10.95 0.63 1.68
C GLU A 49 11.71 0.91 3.00
N VAL A 50 10.98 1.21 4.07
CA VAL A 50 11.53 1.47 5.41
C VAL A 50 11.01 0.45 6.42
N PRO A 51 11.76 0.14 7.50
CA PRO A 51 11.30 -0.78 8.53
C PRO A 51 9.99 -0.31 9.19
N ALA A 52 8.95 -1.15 9.17
CA ALA A 52 7.65 -0.84 9.76
C ALA A 52 7.61 -0.94 11.30
N LEU A 53 8.66 -1.49 11.92
CA LEU A 53 8.82 -1.64 13.39
C LEU A 53 7.59 -2.26 14.09
N SER A 54 6.93 -3.20 13.44
CA SER A 54 5.68 -3.80 13.91
C SER A 54 5.94 -4.91 14.92
N PHE A 55 4.99 -5.13 15.83
CA PHE A 55 5.06 -6.18 16.86
C PHE A 55 3.70 -6.86 17.06
N VAL A 56 3.72 -8.09 17.57
CA VAL A 56 2.51 -8.82 17.96
C VAL A 56 1.96 -8.21 19.26
N ARG A 57 0.67 -7.88 19.27
CA ARG A 57 -0.03 -7.36 20.45
C ARG A 57 -1.34 -8.13 20.68
N ILE A 58 -1.66 -8.35 21.95
CA ILE A 58 -2.90 -8.99 22.40
C ILE A 58 -3.84 -7.89 22.91
N PHE A 59 -5.10 -7.94 22.49
CA PHE A 59 -6.17 -7.06 22.95
C PHE A 59 -7.25 -7.90 23.65
N PRO A 60 -7.34 -7.88 24.99
CA PRO A 60 -8.31 -8.68 25.74
C PRO A 60 -9.74 -8.16 25.58
N ARG A 61 -10.73 -9.04 25.81
CA ARG A 61 -12.15 -8.64 25.85
C ARG A 61 -12.42 -7.68 27.01
N GLY A 62 -13.42 -6.80 26.84
CA GLY A 62 -13.84 -5.82 27.84
C GLY A 62 -13.04 -4.52 27.87
N GLU A 63 -12.03 -4.36 27.01
CA GLU A 63 -11.24 -3.15 26.94
C GLU A 63 -11.97 -2.05 26.15
N ARG A 64 -11.98 -0.83 26.69
CA ARG A 64 -12.65 0.33 26.07
C ARG A 64 -11.69 1.06 25.15
N TRP A 65 -12.12 1.24 23.91
CA TRP A 65 -11.36 1.90 22.85
C TRP A 65 -12.11 3.10 22.33
N SER A 66 -11.35 4.10 21.88
CA SER A 66 -11.86 5.20 21.06
C SER A 66 -10.86 5.48 19.96
N SER A 67 -11.32 5.56 18.71
CA SER A 67 -10.52 6.03 17.58
C SER A 67 -10.53 7.56 17.53
N ASP A 68 -9.53 8.13 16.88
CA ASP A 68 -9.52 9.54 16.50
C ASP A 68 -10.11 9.74 15.10
N ALA A 69 -10.78 10.87 14.90
CA ALA A 69 -11.27 11.33 13.60
C ALA A 69 -10.44 12.54 13.12
N PRO A 70 -10.43 12.82 11.80
CA PRO A 70 -9.66 13.93 11.25
C PRO A 70 -9.97 15.27 11.93
N GLY A 71 -8.92 16.04 12.20
CA GLY A 71 -9.01 17.34 12.88
C GLY A 71 -9.17 17.25 14.40
N MET A 72 -8.53 16.26 15.04
CA MET A 72 -8.57 16.04 16.50
C MET A 72 -9.98 15.83 17.06
N ARG A 73 -10.89 15.29 16.24
CA ARG A 73 -12.25 14.99 16.68
C ARG A 73 -12.31 13.58 17.23
N LYS A 74 -13.26 13.33 18.12
CA LYS A 74 -13.54 11.98 18.61
C LYS A 74 -14.15 11.14 17.48
N GLY A 75 -13.56 9.97 17.23
CA GLY A 75 -14.10 8.97 16.32
C GLY A 75 -15.02 7.98 17.03
N MET A 76 -15.06 6.74 16.53
CA MET A 76 -15.86 5.67 17.10
C MET A 76 -15.33 5.21 18.45
N SER A 77 -16.22 4.83 19.37
CA SER A 77 -15.86 4.16 20.61
C SER A 77 -16.50 2.78 20.67
N TRP A 78 -15.78 1.78 21.14
CA TRP A 78 -16.26 0.41 21.28
C TRP A 78 -15.61 -0.30 22.47
N THR A 79 -16.18 -1.44 22.85
CA THR A 79 -15.59 -2.37 23.80
C THR A 79 -15.29 -3.66 23.05
N SER A 80 -14.05 -4.13 23.13
CA SER A 80 -13.58 -5.39 22.52
C SER A 80 -14.23 -6.65 23.08
#